data_AF-A0A1J3FT14-F1
#
_entry.id   AF-A0A1J3FT14-F1
#
_cell.length_a   1.000
_cell.length_b   1.000
_cell.length_c   1.000
_cell.angle_alpha   90.00
_cell.angle_beta   90.00
_cell.angle_gamma   90.00
#
_symmetry.space_group_name_H-M   'P 1'
#
loop_
_entity.id
_entity.type
_entity.pdbx_description
1 polymer ?
#
loop_
_entity_poly.entity_id
_entity_poly.type
_entity_poly.pdbx_seq_one_letter_code
_entity_poly.pdbx_strand_id
1 'polypeptide(L)'
;MSFRSQSTGSSQFAEKITEDPVTYKTAQSTVTCIYQTHISGFWRNVTVLWSKNLMNHSLTVMVTNVEGDMNYCCKVDLKPWHFWNKKGYKSFEVEGNTVEVYWDFRSAKFANSPEPSSDFYVALVSEEEVVLLVGDYKKKAFKRTKSRPALVEAALFYKKENVFGKKSFSTRAKFYDRKKEHEIIVESSISGPKEPEMWISIDGIVLVQVKNLQWKFRG
;
A
#
# COMPACT_ATOMS: atom_id res chain seq x y z
N MET A 1 -19.75 -45.88 -39.97
CA MET A 1 -18.83 -44.73 -39.78
C MET A 1 -19.65 -43.51 -39.44
N SER A 2 -19.13 -42.70 -38.51
CA SER A 2 -19.62 -41.41 -38.00
C SER A 2 -20.39 -40.55 -39.01
N PHE A 3 -21.42 -39.81 -38.57
CA PHE A 3 -21.37 -38.36 -38.46
C PHE A 3 -22.47 -37.83 -37.52
N ARG A 4 -22.03 -36.90 -36.67
CA ARG A 4 -22.73 -36.26 -35.56
C ARG A 4 -23.39 -34.98 -36.09
N SER A 5 -24.68 -34.78 -35.85
CA SER A 5 -25.33 -33.47 -35.97
C SER A 5 -25.12 -32.68 -34.67
N GLN A 6 -24.65 -31.43 -34.79
CA GLN A 6 -24.64 -30.47 -33.69
C GLN A 6 -25.89 -29.58 -33.81
N SER A 7 -26.69 -29.51 -32.74
CA SER A 7 -27.62 -28.42 -32.52
C SER A 7 -27.05 -27.46 -31.48
N THR A 8 -27.12 -26.18 -31.81
CA THR A 8 -26.88 -25.03 -30.95
C THR A 8 -27.88 -24.98 -29.80
N GLY A 9 -27.39 -24.74 -28.59
CA GLY A 9 -28.20 -24.43 -27.42
C GLY A 9 -27.38 -23.58 -26.46
N SER A 10 -27.68 -22.29 -26.45
CA SER A 10 -27.14 -21.25 -25.56
C SER A 10 -27.28 -21.63 -24.07
N SER A 11 -26.19 -21.63 -23.32
CA SER A 11 -26.23 -21.69 -21.85
C SER A 11 -25.93 -20.32 -21.25
N GLN A 12 -26.98 -19.66 -20.78
CA GLN A 12 -26.92 -18.60 -19.77
C GLN A 12 -26.22 -19.18 -18.52
N PHE A 13 -25.11 -18.60 -18.10
CA PHE A 13 -24.50 -18.94 -16.82
C PHE A 13 -25.17 -18.12 -15.72
N ALA A 14 -26.05 -18.79 -14.98
CA ALA A 14 -26.51 -18.34 -13.68
C ALA A 14 -25.35 -18.44 -12.66
N GLU A 15 -25.15 -17.38 -11.89
CA GLU A 15 -24.21 -17.33 -10.78
C GLU A 15 -24.57 -18.38 -9.73
N LYS A 16 -23.68 -19.37 -9.55
CA LYS A 16 -23.73 -20.27 -8.40
C LYS A 16 -22.78 -19.74 -7.34
N ILE A 17 -23.34 -18.91 -6.44
CA ILE A 17 -22.69 -18.53 -5.18
C ILE A 17 -22.47 -19.82 -4.39
N THR A 18 -21.24 -20.29 -4.38
CA THR A 18 -20.80 -21.37 -3.49
C THR A 18 -20.13 -20.68 -2.32
N GLU A 19 -20.77 -20.71 -1.15
CA GLU A 19 -20.16 -20.27 0.11
C GLU A 19 -18.97 -21.19 0.41
N ASP A 20 -17.77 -20.74 0.07
CA ASP A 20 -16.55 -21.36 0.56
C ASP A 20 -16.40 -21.06 2.05
N PRO A 21 -15.99 -22.05 2.87
CA PRO A 21 -15.75 -21.83 4.29
C PRO A 21 -14.69 -20.75 4.45
N VAL A 22 -14.95 -19.77 5.34
CA VAL A 22 -14.03 -18.68 5.72
C VAL A 22 -12.71 -19.30 6.14
N THR A 23 -11.84 -19.46 5.15
CA THR A 23 -10.47 -19.85 5.38
C THR A 23 -9.82 -18.58 5.92
N TYR A 24 -9.09 -18.69 7.04
CA TYR A 24 -8.20 -17.62 7.55
C TYR A 24 -7.07 -17.32 6.55
N LYS A 25 -7.41 -17.00 5.30
CA LYS A 25 -6.52 -16.71 4.17
C LYS A 25 -5.94 -15.32 4.41
N THR A 26 -4.95 -15.37 5.29
CA THR A 26 -3.87 -14.42 5.54
C THR A 26 -4.28 -13.09 6.18
N ALA A 27 -4.30 -13.08 7.51
CA ALA A 27 -4.07 -11.90 8.34
C ALA A 27 -3.01 -10.97 7.69
N GLN A 28 -3.45 -9.84 7.13
CA GLN A 28 -2.59 -8.93 6.37
C GLN A 28 -2.83 -7.50 6.82
N SER A 29 -1.75 -6.80 7.15
CA SER A 29 -1.78 -5.34 7.35
C SER A 29 -1.25 -4.65 6.10
N THR A 30 -1.84 -3.52 5.72
CA THR A 30 -1.41 -2.75 4.55
C THR A 30 -1.35 -1.26 4.84
N VAL A 31 -0.47 -0.56 4.14
CA VAL A 31 -0.42 0.91 4.10
C VAL A 31 -0.47 1.31 2.63
N THR A 32 -1.47 2.09 2.25
CA THR A 32 -1.65 2.62 0.90
C THR A 32 -1.45 4.12 0.93
N CYS A 33 -0.48 4.62 0.18
CA CYS A 33 -0.25 6.04 -0.04
C CYS A 33 -0.51 6.36 -1.51
N ILE A 34 -1.27 7.41 -1.81
CA ILE A 34 -1.46 7.88 -3.18
C ILE A 34 -0.83 9.27 -3.29
N TYR A 35 0.11 9.36 -4.21
CA TYR A 35 0.82 10.58 -4.56
C TYR A 35 0.34 11.09 -5.90
N GLN A 36 0.24 12.39 -6.04
CA GLN A 36 0.07 13.04 -7.34
C GLN A 36 1.43 13.56 -7.80
N THR A 37 1.86 13.17 -8.99
CA THR A 37 3.14 13.61 -9.57
C THR A 37 3.05 13.79 -11.08
N HIS A 38 3.96 14.57 -11.65
CA HIS A 38 4.08 14.77 -13.08
C HIS A 38 4.91 13.64 -13.70
N ILE A 39 4.35 12.93 -14.68
CA ILE A 39 5.00 11.84 -15.42
C ILE A 39 4.60 11.98 -16.88
N SER A 40 5.60 12.15 -17.75
CA SER A 40 5.42 12.21 -19.21
C SER A 40 4.42 13.28 -19.67
N GLY A 41 4.50 14.48 -19.09
CA GLY A 41 3.63 15.60 -19.44
C GLY A 41 2.26 15.63 -18.74
N PHE A 42 1.95 14.63 -17.91
CA PHE A 42 0.63 14.52 -17.28
C PHE A 42 0.73 14.37 -15.76
N TRP A 43 -0.27 14.91 -15.06
CA TRP A 43 -0.51 14.60 -13.66
C TRP A 43 -1.06 13.18 -13.53
N ARG A 44 -0.37 12.33 -12.77
CA ARG A 44 -0.77 10.95 -12.54
C ARG A 44 -0.80 10.61 -11.05
N ASN A 45 -1.67 9.66 -10.71
CA ASN A 45 -1.68 9.07 -9.39
C ASN A 45 -0.67 7.93 -9.35
N VAL A 46 0.24 8.01 -8.37
CA VAL A 46 1.16 6.95 -8.03
C VAL A 46 0.72 6.35 -6.70
N THR A 47 0.24 5.12 -6.73
CA THR A 47 -0.12 4.38 -5.53
C THR A 47 1.07 3.55 -5.04
N VAL A 48 1.49 3.79 -3.81
CA VAL A 48 2.49 3.03 -3.09
C VAL A 48 1.77 2.18 -2.04
N LEU A 49 1.74 0.86 -2.25
CA LEU A 49 1.11 -0.10 -1.37
C LEU A 49 2.17 -0.94 -0.67
N TRP A 50 2.29 -0.76 0.64
CA TRP A 50 3.02 -1.63 1.54
C TRP A 50 2.11 -2.71 2.08
N SER A 51 2.59 -3.93 2.11
CA SER A 51 1.86 -5.07 2.65
C SER A 51 2.73 -5.89 3.57
N LYS A 52 2.15 -6.38 4.66
CA LYS A 52 2.78 -7.29 5.61
C LYS A 52 1.81 -8.40 5.96
N ASN A 53 2.25 -9.64 5.77
CA ASN A 53 1.61 -10.82 6.36
C ASN A 53 2.61 -11.52 7.29
N LEU A 54 2.23 -12.69 7.81
CA LEU A 54 3.08 -13.52 8.68
C LEU A 54 4.43 -13.90 8.06
N MET A 55 4.50 -13.98 6.73
CA MET A 55 5.63 -14.58 6.01
C MET A 55 6.49 -13.56 5.26
N ASN A 56 5.95 -12.40 4.88
CA ASN A 56 6.68 -11.43 4.06
C ASN A 56 6.18 -9.99 4.23
N HIS A 57 7.06 -9.07 3.81
CA HIS A 57 6.67 -7.73 3.41
C HIS A 57 6.68 -7.66 1.89
N SER A 58 5.86 -6.78 1.32
CA SER A 58 5.93 -6.46 -0.11
C SER A 58 5.63 -4.99 -0.34
N LEU A 59 6.19 -4.48 -1.42
CA LEU A 59 5.91 -3.17 -1.98
C LEU A 59 5.27 -3.38 -3.35
N THR A 60 4.17 -2.67 -3.60
CA THR A 60 3.62 -2.51 -4.94
C THR A 60 3.55 -1.02 -5.26
N VAL A 61 4.13 -0.63 -6.39
CA VAL A 61 3.99 0.72 -6.97
C VAL A 61 3.07 0.60 -8.18
N MET A 62 2.03 1.42 -8.23
CA MET A 62 1.10 1.50 -9.37
C MET A 62 1.05 2.92 -9.90
N VAL A 63 1.07 3.08 -11.21
CA VAL A 63 0.86 4.35 -11.90
C VAL A 63 -0.45 4.24 -12.66
N THR A 64 -1.39 5.15 -12.38
CA THR A 64 -2.63 5.22 -13.16
C THR A 64 -2.34 5.83 -14.53
N ASN A 65 -3.02 5.33 -15.55
CA ASN A 65 -3.06 6.01 -16.84
C ASN A 65 -3.80 7.37 -16.73
N VAL A 66 -3.80 8.17 -17.80
CA VAL A 66 -4.44 9.50 -17.78
C VAL A 66 -5.95 9.41 -17.60
N GLU A 67 -6.57 8.38 -18.18
CA GLU A 67 -8.02 8.15 -18.13
C GLU A 67 -8.51 7.55 -16.80
N GLY A 68 -7.60 6.98 -16.01
CA GLY A 68 -7.86 6.42 -14.68
C GLY A 68 -8.42 4.99 -14.67
N ASP A 69 -8.52 4.33 -15.82
CA ASP A 69 -9.09 2.99 -15.97
C ASP A 69 -8.03 1.86 -15.99
N MET A 70 -6.76 2.21 -16.24
CA MET A 70 -5.65 1.25 -16.29
C MET A 70 -4.56 1.57 -15.26
N ASN A 71 -4.02 0.53 -14.65
CA ASN A 71 -2.91 0.63 -13.69
C ASN A 71 -1.68 -0.16 -14.17
N TYR A 72 -0.55 0.52 -14.27
CA TYR A 72 0.75 -0.10 -14.52
C TYR A 72 1.43 -0.41 -13.20
N CYS A 73 1.84 -1.67 -12.96
CA CYS A 73 2.30 -2.07 -11.64
C CYS A 73 3.71 -2.69 -11.59
N CYS A 74 4.44 -2.33 -10.54
CA CYS A 74 5.71 -2.93 -10.15
C CYS A 74 5.58 -3.48 -8.72
N LYS A 75 5.62 -4.80 -8.57
CA LYS A 75 5.62 -5.47 -7.27
C LYS A 75 7.00 -6.02 -6.91
N VAL A 76 7.39 -5.82 -5.66
CA VAL A 76 8.64 -6.27 -5.03
C VAL A 76 8.31 -7.04 -3.76
N ASP A 77 8.62 -8.33 -3.72
CA ASP A 77 8.47 -9.17 -2.53
C ASP A 77 9.76 -9.18 -1.70
N LEU A 78 9.65 -8.80 -0.43
CA LEU A 78 10.75 -8.78 0.55
C LEU A 78 10.71 -10.08 1.35
N LYS A 79 11.36 -11.12 0.81
CA LYS A 79 11.43 -12.43 1.47
C LYS A 79 12.35 -12.39 2.70
N PRO A 80 12.03 -13.08 3.82
CA PRO A 80 12.83 -13.03 5.05
C PRO A 80 14.20 -13.71 4.92
N TRP A 81 14.30 -14.74 4.08
CA TRP A 81 15.36 -15.75 4.22
C TRP A 81 16.46 -15.68 3.16
N HIS A 82 16.36 -14.77 2.18
CA HIS A 82 17.38 -14.57 1.14
C HIS A 82 17.56 -13.06 0.92
N PHE A 83 18.79 -12.55 0.97
CA PHE A 83 19.12 -11.13 0.77
C PHE A 83 18.79 -10.60 -0.65
N TRP A 84 18.32 -11.48 -1.55
CA TRP A 84 17.86 -11.11 -2.88
C TRP A 84 16.59 -10.25 -2.81
N ASN A 85 16.50 -9.28 -3.72
CA ASN A 85 15.42 -8.30 -3.87
C ASN A 85 15.30 -7.19 -2.82
N LYS A 86 16.12 -7.16 -1.75
CA LYS A 86 16.14 -6.00 -0.83
C LYS A 86 16.71 -4.73 -1.46
N LYS A 87 17.40 -4.82 -2.59
CA LYS A 87 17.83 -3.67 -3.38
C LYS A 87 17.71 -4.03 -4.85
N GLY A 88 17.25 -3.09 -5.67
CA GLY A 88 17.09 -3.35 -7.09
C GLY A 88 16.50 -2.17 -7.83
N TYR A 89 16.16 -2.44 -9.08
CA TYR A 89 15.31 -1.59 -9.88
C TYR A 89 14.45 -2.46 -10.81
N LYS A 90 13.34 -1.91 -11.29
CA LYS A 90 12.46 -2.52 -12.29
C LYS A 90 11.86 -1.42 -13.13
N SER A 91 11.83 -1.61 -14.44
CA SER A 91 11.18 -0.70 -15.39
C SER A 91 9.85 -1.28 -15.89
N PHE A 92 8.95 -0.39 -16.30
CA PHE A 92 7.74 -0.70 -17.04
C PHE A 92 7.33 0.50 -17.88
N GLU A 93 6.50 0.26 -18.89
CA GLU A 93 6.00 1.31 -19.79
C GLU A 93 4.66 1.85 -19.30
N VAL A 94 4.54 3.17 -19.25
CA VAL A 94 3.30 3.91 -18.99
C VAL A 94 2.98 4.71 -20.24
N GLU A 95 1.99 4.28 -21.02
CA GLU A 95 1.59 4.94 -22.28
C GLU A 95 2.77 5.23 -23.22
N GLY A 96 3.69 4.27 -23.37
CA GLY A 96 4.87 4.38 -24.24
C GLY A 96 6.06 5.14 -23.64
N ASN A 97 5.98 5.51 -22.36
CA ASN A 97 7.08 6.14 -21.64
C ASN A 97 7.65 5.19 -20.57
N THR A 98 8.97 5.02 -20.59
CA THR A 98 9.66 4.21 -19.60
C THR A 98 9.62 4.87 -18.23
N VAL A 99 9.13 4.12 -17.25
CA VAL A 99 9.14 4.47 -15.84
C VAL A 99 9.98 3.44 -15.08
N GLU A 100 10.92 3.90 -14.27
CA GLU A 100 11.82 3.05 -13.50
C GLU A 100 11.55 3.20 -12.00
N VAL A 101 11.41 2.08 -11.30
CA VAL A 101 11.31 2.03 -9.83
C VAL A 101 12.63 1.52 -9.29
N TYR A 102 13.30 2.30 -8.46
CA TYR A 102 14.50 1.92 -7.72
C TYR A 102 14.17 1.76 -6.25
N TRP A 103 14.80 0.80 -5.58
CA TRP A 103 14.62 0.63 -4.14
C TRP A 103 15.89 0.13 -3.43
N ASP A 104 16.03 0.48 -2.16
CA ASP A 104 17.00 -0.11 -1.22
C ASP A 104 16.38 -0.22 0.17
N PHE A 105 16.11 -1.46 0.57
CA PHE A 105 15.56 -1.90 1.85
C PHE A 105 16.57 -2.69 2.69
N ARG A 106 17.85 -2.73 2.30
CA ARG A 106 18.84 -3.56 3.00
C ARG A 106 19.01 -3.17 4.47
N SER A 107 18.84 -1.89 4.78
CA SER A 107 18.93 -1.32 6.13
C SER A 107 17.57 -0.91 6.70
N ALA A 108 16.48 -1.17 5.98
CA ALA A 108 15.15 -0.70 6.34
C ALA A 108 14.73 -1.20 7.72
N LYS A 109 14.30 -0.28 8.57
CA LYS A 109 13.73 -0.60 9.88
C LYS A 109 12.23 -0.67 9.76
N PHE A 110 11.66 -1.82 10.10
CA PHE A 110 10.22 -2.02 10.19
C PHE A 110 9.82 -1.92 11.65
N ALA A 111 8.94 -0.97 11.97
CA ALA A 111 8.26 -0.95 13.26
C ALA A 111 7.09 -1.95 13.23
N ASN A 112 6.06 -1.71 14.03
CA ASN A 112 4.80 -2.44 13.96
C ASN A 112 3.97 -2.04 12.72
N SER A 113 4.56 -1.66 11.59
CA SER A 113 3.87 -1.24 10.36
C SER A 113 4.35 -2.04 9.14
N PRO A 114 3.52 -2.25 8.11
CA PRO A 114 3.97 -2.72 6.79
C PRO A 114 4.98 -1.79 6.11
N GLU A 115 4.83 -0.48 6.32
CA GLU A 115 5.73 0.55 5.81
C GLU A 115 7.00 0.63 6.69
N PRO A 116 8.21 0.70 6.11
CA PRO A 116 9.41 0.92 6.90
C PRO A 116 9.42 2.33 7.52
N SER A 117 9.94 2.45 8.74
CA SER A 117 10.00 3.70 9.49
C SER A 117 11.24 4.54 9.17
N SER A 118 12.34 3.91 8.74
CA SER A 118 13.61 4.58 8.44
C SER A 118 14.57 3.69 7.65
N ASP A 119 15.69 4.28 7.23
CA ASP A 119 16.84 3.64 6.59
C ASP A 119 16.56 2.98 5.23
N PHE A 120 15.72 3.62 4.41
CA PHE A 120 15.33 3.10 3.10
C PHE A 120 15.07 4.18 2.06
N TYR A 121 14.97 3.75 0.79
CA TYR A 121 14.33 4.58 -0.24
C TYR A 121 13.55 3.73 -1.26
N VAL A 122 12.54 4.37 -1.85
CA VAL A 122 11.89 4.00 -3.11
C VAL A 122 11.89 5.24 -3.99
N ALA A 123 12.42 5.14 -5.20
CA ALA A 123 12.49 6.24 -6.15
C ALA A 123 11.81 5.84 -7.45
N LEU A 124 10.86 6.65 -7.91
CA LEU A 124 10.27 6.55 -9.24
C LEU A 124 10.99 7.55 -10.15
N VAL A 125 11.44 7.09 -11.31
CA VAL A 125 12.18 7.88 -12.28
C VAL A 125 11.46 7.87 -13.62
N SER A 126 11.35 9.04 -14.23
CA SER A 126 10.82 9.24 -15.59
C SER A 126 11.59 10.42 -16.20
N GLU A 127 11.99 10.33 -17.48
CA GLU A 127 12.68 11.42 -18.21
C GLU A 127 13.90 12.00 -17.46
N GLU A 128 14.73 11.11 -16.88
CA GLU A 128 15.92 11.49 -16.08
C GLU A 128 15.61 12.33 -14.82
N GLU A 129 14.35 12.41 -14.40
CA GLU A 129 13.89 13.04 -13.18
C GLU A 129 13.43 12.01 -12.13
N VAL A 130 13.78 12.21 -10.87
CA VAL A 130 13.15 11.51 -9.75
C VAL A 130 11.81 12.19 -9.46
N VAL A 131 10.74 11.62 -10.01
CA VAL A 131 9.36 12.15 -9.91
C VAL A 131 8.70 11.83 -8.57
N LEU A 132 9.10 10.72 -7.92
CA LEU A 132 8.66 10.40 -6.55
C LEU A 132 9.81 9.81 -5.76
N LEU A 133 9.98 10.27 -4.52
CA LEU A 133 10.97 9.72 -3.59
C LEU A 133 10.36 9.50 -2.21
N VAL A 134 10.25 8.24 -1.81
CA VAL A 134 9.77 7.81 -0.48
C VAL A 134 10.94 7.29 0.34
N GLY A 135 11.05 7.70 1.60
CA GLY A 135 12.10 7.30 2.52
C GLY A 135 13.15 8.39 2.81
N ASP A 136 14.05 8.10 3.74
CA ASP A 136 15.04 9.02 4.30
C ASP A 136 16.42 8.96 3.60
N TYR A 137 16.68 7.92 2.80
CA TYR A 137 17.94 7.76 2.06
C TYR A 137 18.03 8.56 0.75
N LYS A 138 17.64 9.85 0.79
CA LYS A 138 17.57 10.70 -0.41
C LYS A 138 18.88 10.78 -1.19
N LYS A 139 20.01 11.02 -0.51
CA LYS A 139 21.34 11.09 -1.15
C LYS A 139 21.74 9.79 -1.85
N LYS A 140 21.37 8.63 -1.29
CA LYS A 140 21.66 7.33 -1.90
C LYS A 140 20.78 7.09 -3.12
N ALA A 141 19.51 7.51 -3.07
CA ALA A 141 18.60 7.43 -4.21
C ALA A 141 19.14 8.20 -5.42
N PHE A 142 19.41 9.51 -5.26
CA PHE A 142 19.94 10.35 -6.36
C PHE A 142 21.29 9.86 -6.90
N LYS A 143 22.19 9.40 -6.02
CA LYS A 143 23.46 8.79 -6.47
C LYS A 143 23.24 7.52 -7.30
N ARG A 144 22.21 6.73 -6.97
CA ARG A 144 21.92 5.46 -7.65
C ARG A 144 21.24 5.69 -9.01
N THR A 145 20.26 6.58 -9.05
CA THR A 145 19.48 6.87 -10.27
C THR A 145 20.26 7.73 -11.25
N LYS A 146 21.21 8.55 -10.77
CA LYS A 146 21.89 9.59 -11.58
C LYS A 146 20.93 10.61 -12.20
N SER A 147 19.70 10.65 -11.70
CA SER A 147 18.63 11.53 -12.12
C SER A 147 18.61 12.79 -11.27
N ARG A 148 18.10 13.89 -11.83
CA ARG A 148 17.88 15.13 -11.08
C ARG A 148 16.55 15.07 -10.31
N PRO A 149 16.31 15.93 -9.31
CA PRO A 149 14.98 16.12 -8.76
C PRO A 149 14.01 16.61 -9.84
N ALA A 150 12.74 16.20 -9.77
CA ALA A 150 11.69 16.77 -10.58
C ALA A 150 11.49 18.26 -10.29
N LEU A 151 11.04 19.02 -11.29
CA LEU A 151 10.74 20.45 -11.14
C LEU A 151 9.56 20.70 -10.19
N VAL A 152 8.63 19.75 -10.13
CA VAL A 152 7.45 19.77 -9.27
C VAL A 152 7.52 18.59 -8.31
N GLU A 153 7.43 18.86 -7.02
CA GLU A 153 7.46 17.81 -6.00
C GLU A 153 6.15 17.02 -5.98
N ALA A 154 6.25 15.70 -5.83
CA ALA A 154 5.08 14.83 -5.65
C ALA A 154 4.33 15.18 -4.36
N ALA A 155 3.01 15.28 -4.45
CA ALA A 155 2.14 15.59 -3.31
C ALA A 155 1.44 14.32 -2.81
N LEU A 156 1.60 13.98 -1.53
CA LEU A 156 0.79 12.95 -0.86
C LEU A 156 -0.59 13.54 -0.53
N PHE A 157 -1.66 13.01 -1.13
CA PHE A 157 -3.02 13.48 -0.84
C PHE A 157 -3.89 12.43 -0.15
N TYR A 158 -3.48 11.16 -0.15
CA TYR A 158 -4.23 10.08 0.49
C TYR A 158 -3.31 9.07 1.17
N LYS A 159 -3.68 8.68 2.39
CA LYS A 159 -3.09 7.57 3.13
C LYS A 159 -4.20 6.72 3.76
N LYS A 160 -4.14 5.40 3.58
CA LYS A 160 -5.01 4.43 4.25
C LYS A 160 -4.18 3.33 4.88
N GLU A 161 -4.47 3.01 6.13
CA GLU A 161 -3.80 1.94 6.86
C GLU A 161 -4.85 0.89 7.25
N ASN A 162 -4.65 -0.36 6.81
CA ASN A 162 -5.46 -1.50 7.25
C ASN A 162 -4.62 -2.32 8.22
N VAL A 163 -5.14 -2.53 9.42
CA VAL A 163 -4.41 -3.15 10.52
C VAL A 163 -5.16 -4.40 10.95
N PHE A 164 -4.43 -5.51 11.07
CA PHE A 164 -5.00 -6.77 11.49
C PHE A 164 -4.41 -7.24 12.82
N GLY A 165 -5.26 -7.75 13.72
CA GLY A 165 -4.86 -8.53 14.90
C GLY A 165 -4.15 -7.75 16.02
N LYS A 166 -4.16 -6.42 16.00
CA LYS A 166 -3.52 -5.60 17.04
C LYS A 166 -4.54 -5.05 18.03
N LYS A 167 -4.21 -5.14 19.31
CA LYS A 167 -4.97 -4.51 20.39
C LYS A 167 -4.83 -2.98 20.38
N SER A 168 -3.66 -2.48 19.99
CA SER A 168 -3.35 -1.06 19.91
C SER A 168 -2.64 -0.77 18.58
N PHE A 169 -3.03 0.31 17.94
CA PHE A 169 -2.45 0.82 16.70
C PHE A 169 -2.20 2.32 16.86
N SER A 170 -0.97 2.75 16.58
CA SER A 170 -0.59 4.17 16.59
C SER A 170 -0.15 4.58 15.18
N THR A 171 -0.63 5.73 14.75
CA THR A 171 -0.17 6.43 13.54
C THR A 171 -0.04 7.91 13.82
N ARG A 172 0.58 8.64 12.89
CA ARG A 172 0.78 10.08 12.99
C ARG A 172 0.25 10.77 11.75
N ALA A 173 -0.44 11.88 11.95
CA ALA A 173 -1.01 12.68 10.88
C ALA A 173 -0.89 14.17 11.16
N LYS A 174 -0.80 14.97 10.11
CA LYS A 174 -0.90 16.44 10.17
C LYS A 174 -2.29 16.83 9.71
N PHE A 175 -2.97 17.65 10.50
CA PHE A 175 -4.24 18.25 10.10
C PHE A 175 -3.98 19.60 9.41
N TYR A 176 -4.81 19.95 8.42
CA TYR A 176 -4.64 21.10 7.52
C TYR A 176 -4.30 22.43 8.24
N ASP A 177 -4.79 22.61 9.45
CA ASP A 177 -4.66 23.83 10.25
C ASP A 177 -3.38 23.91 11.11
N ARG A 178 -2.61 22.82 11.25
CA ARG A 178 -1.52 22.78 12.25
C ARG A 178 -0.24 22.18 11.67
N LYS A 179 0.86 22.94 11.73
CA LYS A 179 2.23 22.45 11.42
C LYS A 179 2.67 21.29 12.33
N LYS A 180 1.96 21.06 13.44
CA LYS A 180 2.23 20.00 14.40
C LYS A 180 1.64 18.68 13.89
N GLU A 181 2.48 17.65 13.90
CA GLU A 181 2.04 16.27 13.72
C GLU A 181 1.39 15.76 15.02
N HIS A 182 0.24 15.12 14.89
CA HIS A 182 -0.53 14.58 16.01
C HIS A 182 -0.43 13.06 16.02
N GLU A 183 -0.32 12.48 17.22
CA GLU A 183 -0.39 11.04 17.41
C GLU A 183 -1.84 10.60 17.50
N ILE A 184 -2.23 9.62 16.71
CA ILE A 184 -3.56 9.01 16.71
C ILE A 184 -3.39 7.56 17.14
N ILE A 185 -4.04 7.17 18.23
CA ILE A 185 -4.01 5.81 18.76
C ILE A 185 -5.41 5.22 18.72
N VAL A 186 -5.54 4.06 18.09
CA VAL A 186 -6.75 3.22 18.10
C VAL A 186 -6.48 2.00 18.96
N GLU A 187 -7.27 1.83 20.02
CA GLU A 187 -7.13 0.73 20.97
C GLU A 187 -8.42 -0.05 21.11
N SER A 188 -8.30 -1.33 21.40
CA SER A 188 -9.40 -2.24 21.60
C SER A 188 -9.15 -3.17 22.78
N SER A 189 -10.19 -3.33 23.60
CA SER A 189 -10.26 -4.32 24.66
C SER A 189 -11.36 -5.30 24.28
N ILE A 190 -10.98 -6.36 23.58
CA ILE A 190 -11.87 -7.42 23.08
C ILE A 190 -11.76 -8.72 23.88
N SER A 191 -10.81 -8.80 24.81
CA SER A 191 -10.53 -9.99 25.61
C SER A 191 -10.65 -9.67 27.11
N GLY A 192 -11.51 -10.37 27.84
CA GLY A 192 -11.66 -10.23 29.29
C GLY A 192 -13.11 -10.39 29.77
N PRO A 193 -13.36 -10.23 31.09
CA PRO A 193 -14.71 -10.33 31.65
C PRO A 193 -15.58 -9.08 31.37
N LYS A 194 -14.97 -7.98 30.90
CA LYS A 194 -15.66 -6.75 30.54
C LYS A 194 -16.22 -6.84 29.11
N GLU A 195 -17.29 -6.10 28.85
CA GLU A 195 -17.85 -5.99 27.50
C GLU A 195 -16.81 -5.40 26.54
N PRO A 196 -16.71 -5.92 25.30
CA PRO A 196 -15.75 -5.42 24.34
C PRO A 196 -15.88 -3.92 24.09
N GLU A 197 -14.76 -3.22 24.01
CA GLU A 197 -14.74 -1.78 23.73
C GLU A 197 -13.58 -1.40 22.82
N MET A 198 -13.72 -0.25 22.15
CA MET A 198 -12.69 0.38 21.33
C MET A 198 -12.67 1.88 21.61
N TRP A 199 -11.50 2.51 21.55
CA TRP A 199 -11.38 3.96 21.61
C TRP A 199 -10.33 4.50 20.67
N ILE A 200 -10.50 5.76 20.29
CA ILE A 200 -9.58 6.54 19.49
C ILE A 200 -9.14 7.74 20.31
N SER A 201 -7.83 7.90 20.47
CA SER A 201 -7.22 9.05 21.14
C SER A 201 -6.34 9.84 20.19
N ILE A 202 -6.27 11.15 20.41
CA ILE A 202 -5.35 12.06 19.72
C ILE A 202 -4.52 12.80 20.76
N ASP A 203 -3.19 12.75 20.63
CA ASP A 203 -2.23 13.33 21.59
C ASP A 203 -2.53 12.93 23.05
N GLY A 204 -2.95 11.67 23.27
CA GLY A 204 -3.29 11.12 24.58
C GLY A 204 -4.71 11.43 25.09
N ILE A 205 -5.50 12.21 24.34
CA ILE A 205 -6.88 12.55 24.70
C ILE A 205 -7.85 11.62 23.97
N VAL A 206 -8.67 10.86 24.70
CA VAL A 206 -9.72 10.02 24.10
C VAL A 206 -10.82 10.90 23.53
N LEU A 207 -11.06 10.78 22.22
CA LEU A 207 -12.08 11.56 21.50
C LEU A 207 -13.28 10.71 21.07
N VAL A 208 -13.06 9.43 20.81
CA VAL A 208 -14.11 8.48 20.45
C VAL A 208 -13.98 7.27 21.36
N GLN A 209 -15.07 6.84 21.99
CA GLN A 209 -15.15 5.58 22.71
C GLN A 209 -16.42 4.84 22.28
N VAL A 210 -16.23 3.62 21.81
CA VAL A 210 -17.29 2.69 21.44
C VAL A 210 -17.34 1.60 22.49
N LYS A 211 -18.37 1.65 23.33
CA LYS A 211 -18.65 0.60 24.31
C LYS A 211 -19.53 -0.49 23.69
N ASN A 212 -19.54 -1.66 24.31
CA ASN A 212 -20.43 -2.76 23.96
C ASN A 212 -20.28 -3.15 22.49
N LEU A 213 -19.03 -3.22 22.04
CA LEU A 213 -18.59 -3.46 20.67
C LEU A 213 -19.00 -4.87 20.24
N GLN A 214 -20.25 -5.01 19.81
CA GLN A 214 -20.75 -6.23 19.19
C GLN A 214 -20.34 -6.23 17.72
N TRP A 215 -19.26 -6.94 17.40
CA TRP A 215 -18.85 -7.16 16.01
C TRP A 215 -19.91 -8.00 15.29
N LYS A 216 -20.90 -7.34 14.70
CA LYS A 216 -21.80 -7.91 13.70
C LYS A 216 -21.63 -7.16 12.38
N PHE A 217 -20.45 -7.27 11.77
CA PHE A 217 -20.25 -6.83 10.41
C PHE A 217 -19.86 -8.04 9.57
N ARG A 218 -20.82 -8.51 8.76
CA ARG A 218 -20.58 -9.39 7.62
C ARG A 218 -20.83 -8.53 6.38
N GLY A 219 -19.74 -8.07 5.78
CA GLY A 219 -19.75 -7.21 4.60
C GLY A 219 -18.32 -6.92 4.24
#